data_AF-A0A934EU61-F1
#
_entry.id   AF-A0A934EU61-F1
#
_cell.length_a   1.000
_cell.length_b   1.000
_cell.length_c   1.000
_cell.angle_alpha   90.00
_cell.angle_beta   90.00
_cell.angle_gamma   90.00
#
_symmetry.space_group_name_H-M   'P 1'
#
loop_
_entity.id
_entity.type
_entity.pdbx_description
1 polymer ?
#
loop_
_entity_poly.entity_id
_entity_poly.type
_entity_poly.pdbx_seq_one_letter_code
_entity_poly.pdbx_strand_id
1 'polypeptide(L)'
;MIDYVNAKGGLAFWSSPDVDSATYKYGPVTFDTRPYYDDLLNTAGYTGFAVFAEGMKHTGIPGGIWDKVLLEYVNGKREKPVWAIGELDYEEGDWMGETQTIMLVNQMTKTDILDALRKGRMYAVIGPSEKPKPVLEMFNIWDSANNKWVEMGESARADKVTKLRIRLTIPAGQDELLKIIREGEVVKEFNLKTGVFDETIEIANHKSSGMTYYRIDLSSRLISNPIFIILT
;
A
#
# COMPACT_ATOMS: atom_id res chain seq x y z
N MET A 1 -14.71 16.74 7.76
CA MET A 1 -15.17 15.77 6.74
C MET A 1 -14.96 14.32 7.18
N ILE A 2 -13.71 13.91 7.48
CA ILE A 2 -13.35 12.54 7.87
C ILE A 2 -14.25 12.00 9.00
N ASP A 3 -14.42 12.76 10.09
CA ASP A 3 -15.26 12.35 11.21
C ASP A 3 -16.72 12.10 10.81
N TYR A 4 -17.26 12.94 9.92
CA TYR A 4 -18.62 12.77 9.41
C TYR A 4 -18.76 11.48 8.58
N VAL A 5 -17.79 11.18 7.72
CA VAL A 5 -17.75 9.93 6.93
C VAL A 5 -17.67 8.72 7.85
N ASN A 6 -16.79 8.76 8.85
CA ASN A 6 -16.62 7.70 9.84
C ASN A 6 -17.89 7.47 10.67
N ALA A 7 -18.56 8.53 11.11
CA ALA A 7 -19.81 8.45 11.86
C ALA A 7 -20.96 7.78 11.06
N LYS A 8 -20.82 7.70 9.73
CA LYS A 8 -21.76 7.02 8.82
C LYS A 8 -21.25 5.65 8.36
N GLY A 9 -20.12 5.16 8.91
CA GLY A 9 -19.50 3.90 8.52
C GLY A 9 -18.83 3.90 7.14
N GLY A 10 -18.65 5.09 6.56
CA GLY A 10 -17.96 5.27 5.29
C GLY A 10 -16.44 5.11 5.40
N LEU A 11 -15.76 5.14 4.26
CA LEU A 11 -14.32 5.07 4.14
C LEU A 11 -13.82 6.36 3.50
N ALA A 12 -12.73 6.93 4.01
CA ALA A 12 -12.17 8.20 3.53
C ALA A 12 -10.77 7.97 2.96
N PHE A 13 -10.58 8.25 1.68
CA PHE A 13 -9.29 8.16 1.01
C PHE A 13 -8.85 9.55 0.56
N TRP A 14 -7.58 9.88 0.80
CA TRP A 14 -6.96 11.07 0.23
C TRP A 14 -6.66 10.84 -1.26
N SER A 15 -7.11 11.77 -2.09
CA SER A 15 -6.77 11.83 -3.50
C SER A 15 -5.47 12.62 -3.70
N SER A 16 -4.64 12.18 -4.64
CA SER A 16 -3.43 12.89 -5.11
C SER A 16 -2.55 13.57 -4.05
N PRO A 17 -2.16 12.89 -2.95
CA PRO A 17 -1.43 13.52 -1.85
C PRO A 17 -0.03 14.01 -2.22
N ASP A 18 0.56 13.46 -3.29
CA ASP A 18 1.89 13.84 -3.81
C ASP A 18 1.85 15.00 -4.83
N VAL A 19 0.75 15.76 -4.89
CA VAL A 19 0.65 16.91 -5.81
C VAL A 19 1.70 17.97 -5.50
N ASP A 20 2.35 18.44 -6.57
CA ASP A 20 3.27 19.57 -6.51
C ASP A 20 2.50 20.90 -6.47
N SER A 21 3.22 22.00 -6.26
CA SER A 21 2.64 23.34 -6.33
C SER A 21 2.00 23.58 -7.70
N ALA A 22 0.69 23.88 -7.72
CA ALA A 22 -0.04 24.21 -8.94
C ALA A 22 -0.74 25.56 -8.77
N THR A 23 -0.50 26.48 -9.71
CA THR A 23 -1.18 27.77 -9.76
C THR A 23 -1.98 27.88 -11.05
N TYR A 24 -3.27 28.18 -10.92
CA TYR A 24 -4.18 28.31 -12.06
C TYR A 24 -5.04 29.57 -11.94
N LYS A 25 -5.36 30.21 -13.08
CA LYS A 25 -6.20 31.41 -13.12
C LYS A 25 -7.56 31.10 -13.73
N TYR A 26 -8.61 31.53 -13.04
CA TYR A 26 -9.97 31.59 -13.57
C TYR A 26 -10.47 33.03 -13.53
N GLY A 27 -10.42 33.71 -14.67
CA GLY A 27 -10.72 35.14 -14.75
C GLY A 27 -9.80 35.97 -13.84
N PRO A 28 -10.34 36.81 -12.93
CA PRO A 28 -9.52 37.61 -12.00
C PRO A 28 -9.03 36.85 -10.77
N VAL A 29 -9.43 35.58 -10.59
CA VAL A 29 -9.10 34.77 -9.41
C VAL A 29 -7.92 33.86 -9.71
N THR A 30 -6.94 33.85 -8.82
CA THR A 30 -5.82 32.92 -8.83
C THR A 30 -6.05 31.85 -7.77
N PHE A 31 -6.02 30.58 -8.19
CA PHE A 31 -5.99 29.41 -7.32
C PHE A 31 -4.53 28.98 -7.13
N ASP A 32 -4.14 28.75 -5.88
CA ASP A 32 -2.80 28.31 -5.48
C ASP A 32 -2.93 27.04 -4.64
N THR A 33 -2.59 25.90 -5.22
CA THR A 33 -2.49 24.61 -4.54
C THR A 33 -1.04 24.39 -4.15
N ARG A 34 -0.76 24.37 -2.86
CA ARG A 34 0.57 24.03 -2.33
C ARG A 34 0.66 22.52 -2.09
N PRO A 35 1.87 21.94 -2.07
CA PRO A 35 2.06 20.55 -1.69
C PRO A 35 1.48 20.28 -0.30
N TYR A 36 0.80 19.16 -0.14
CA TYR A 36 0.12 18.78 1.11
C TYR A 36 0.35 17.32 1.51
N TYR A 37 1.40 16.67 0.99
CA TYR A 37 1.72 15.27 1.36
C TYR A 37 1.91 15.08 2.88
N ASP A 38 2.42 16.09 3.60
CA ASP A 38 2.58 16.05 5.06
C ASP A 38 1.25 16.06 5.82
N ASP A 39 0.14 16.48 5.20
CA ASP A 39 -1.17 16.48 5.84
C ASP A 39 -1.68 15.06 6.11
N LEU A 40 -1.16 14.05 5.39
CA LEU A 40 -1.40 12.64 5.75
C LEU A 40 -0.88 12.33 7.16
N LEU A 41 0.29 12.85 7.52
CA LEU A 41 0.86 12.66 8.85
C LEU A 41 0.14 13.52 9.90
N ASN A 42 -0.27 14.73 9.55
CA ASN A 42 -0.92 15.66 10.49
C ASN A 42 -2.43 15.41 10.68
N THR A 43 -3.03 14.56 9.84
CA THR A 43 -4.44 14.20 9.92
C THR A 43 -4.60 12.76 10.43
N ALA A 44 -5.71 12.45 11.10
CA ALA A 44 -6.01 11.12 11.61
C ALA A 44 -7.42 10.66 11.20
N GLY A 45 -7.69 9.37 11.37
CA GLY A 45 -9.02 8.78 11.20
C GLY A 45 -9.45 8.49 9.75
N TYR A 46 -8.65 8.85 8.74
CA TYR A 46 -8.90 8.46 7.36
C TYR A 46 -8.51 7.00 7.11
N THR A 47 -9.05 6.40 6.05
CA THR A 47 -8.86 4.98 5.69
C THR A 47 -7.60 4.75 4.86
N GLY A 48 -7.30 5.64 3.92
CA GLY A 48 -6.21 5.42 2.97
C GLY A 48 -5.87 6.63 2.11
N PHE A 49 -5.06 6.40 1.09
CA PHE A 49 -4.65 7.41 0.12
C PHE A 49 -4.29 6.77 -1.23
N ALA A 50 -4.35 7.57 -2.29
CA ALA A 50 -3.87 7.19 -3.60
C ALA A 50 -2.34 7.27 -3.69
N VAL A 51 -1.69 6.14 -3.98
CA VAL A 51 -0.22 6.03 -3.87
C VAL A 51 0.52 6.46 -5.14
N PHE A 52 -0.09 6.29 -6.31
CA PHE A 52 0.55 6.60 -7.59
C PHE A 52 0.10 7.92 -8.20
N ALA A 53 -0.97 8.52 -7.68
CA ALA A 53 -1.39 9.83 -8.10
C ALA A 53 -0.20 10.80 -7.87
N GLU A 54 0.22 11.49 -8.93
CA GLU A 54 1.40 12.37 -8.95
C GLU A 54 2.78 11.68 -8.84
N GLY A 55 2.83 10.35 -9.03
CA GLY A 55 4.06 9.60 -9.28
C GLY A 55 4.78 9.03 -8.06
N MET A 56 4.12 8.96 -6.89
CA MET A 56 4.66 8.37 -5.66
C MET A 56 6.01 9.00 -5.23
N LYS A 57 6.06 10.34 -5.15
CA LYS A 57 7.31 11.10 -4.92
C LYS A 57 7.72 11.16 -3.45
N HIS A 58 6.77 11.33 -2.54
CA HIS A 58 7.04 11.54 -1.11
C HIS A 58 6.29 10.56 -0.20
N THR A 59 5.11 10.10 -0.62
CA THR A 59 4.23 9.29 0.24
C THR A 59 4.61 7.81 0.29
N GLY A 60 4.61 7.13 -0.87
CA GLY A 60 4.71 5.66 -0.95
C GLY A 60 6.13 5.07 -1.01
N ILE A 61 7.16 5.91 -1.19
CA ILE A 61 8.57 5.48 -1.20
C ILE A 61 8.97 4.87 0.15
N PRO A 62 9.99 3.97 0.21
CA PRO A 62 10.54 3.49 1.47
C PRO A 62 10.98 4.66 2.38
N GLY A 63 10.48 4.69 3.61
CA GLY A 63 10.75 5.76 4.58
C GLY A 63 9.94 7.03 4.36
N GLY A 64 9.05 7.03 3.36
CA GLY A 64 8.16 8.13 3.01
C GLY A 64 7.08 8.41 4.06
N ILE A 65 6.18 9.34 3.75
CA ILE A 65 5.12 9.75 4.68
C ILE A 65 4.24 8.58 5.12
N TRP A 66 3.96 7.64 4.22
CA TRP A 66 3.14 6.48 4.56
C TRP A 66 3.81 5.60 5.62
N ASP A 67 5.12 5.38 5.53
CA ASP A 67 5.85 4.61 6.54
C ASP A 67 5.86 5.31 7.90
N LYS A 68 5.94 6.65 7.93
CA LYS A 68 5.78 7.42 9.17
C LYS A 68 4.40 7.22 9.80
N VAL A 69 3.34 7.25 8.98
CA VAL A 69 1.96 7.00 9.42
C VAL A 69 1.78 5.56 9.93
N LEU A 70 2.34 4.56 9.23
CA LEU A 70 2.32 3.16 9.68
C LEU A 70 3.13 2.96 10.97
N LEU A 71 4.25 3.67 11.13
CA LEU A 71 5.01 3.70 12.37
C LEU A 71 4.20 4.27 13.54
N GLU A 72 3.38 5.30 13.32
CA GLU A 72 2.45 5.78 14.35
C GLU A 72 1.43 4.72 14.76
N TYR A 73 0.91 3.94 13.80
CA TYR A 73 0.00 2.84 14.09
C TYR A 73 0.66 1.72 14.91
N VAL A 74 1.81 1.20 14.49
CA VAL A 74 2.49 0.09 15.23
C VAL A 74 2.99 0.52 16.61
N ASN A 75 3.18 1.83 16.83
CA ASN A 75 3.51 2.40 18.14
C ASN A 75 2.27 2.80 18.96
N GLY A 76 1.05 2.51 18.49
CA GLY A 76 -0.21 2.78 19.20
C GLY A 76 -0.62 4.25 19.24
N LYS A 77 0.02 5.13 18.45
CA LYS A 77 -0.36 6.54 18.31
C LYS A 77 -1.57 6.75 17.39
N ARG A 78 -1.86 5.77 16.53
CA ARG A 78 -3.07 5.70 15.70
C ARG A 78 -3.86 4.45 16.03
N GLU A 79 -5.18 4.59 16.05
CA GLU A 79 -6.10 3.46 16.30
C GLU A 79 -6.14 2.46 15.13
N LYS A 80 -5.97 2.97 13.90
CA LYS A 80 -6.11 2.19 12.66
C LYS A 80 -4.93 2.44 11.73
N PRO A 81 -4.50 1.43 10.97
CA PRO A 81 -3.53 1.62 9.90
C PRO A 81 -4.17 2.36 8.72
N VAL A 82 -3.32 2.82 7.81
CA VAL A 82 -3.70 3.55 6.61
C VAL A 82 -3.31 2.74 5.38
N TRP A 83 -4.23 2.63 4.42
CA TRP A 83 -4.07 1.79 3.24
C TRP A 83 -3.73 2.58 1.97
N ALA A 84 -2.89 2.02 1.11
CA ALA A 84 -2.66 2.51 -0.23
C ALA A 84 -3.69 1.96 -1.22
N ILE A 85 -4.13 2.81 -2.15
CA ILE A 85 -4.95 2.45 -3.32
C ILE A 85 -4.34 3.04 -4.60
N GLY A 86 -4.69 2.46 -5.74
CA GLY A 86 -4.50 3.07 -7.05
C GLY A 86 -5.71 3.92 -7.42
N GLU A 87 -5.46 5.16 -7.84
CA GLU A 87 -6.45 6.12 -8.32
C GLU A 87 -6.02 6.59 -9.72
N LEU A 88 -7.01 6.83 -10.60
CA LEU A 88 -6.78 7.35 -11.94
C LEU A 88 -7.21 8.82 -12.09
N ASP A 89 -8.18 9.28 -11.27
CA ASP A 89 -8.88 10.55 -11.46
C ASP A 89 -9.42 10.73 -12.89
N TYR A 90 -10.18 9.72 -13.35
CA TYR A 90 -10.62 9.59 -14.74
C TYR A 90 -11.38 10.81 -15.27
N GLU A 91 -10.89 11.35 -16.39
CA GLU A 91 -11.58 12.26 -17.28
C GLU A 91 -11.93 11.60 -18.63
N GLU A 92 -12.87 12.18 -19.39
CA GLU A 92 -13.26 11.64 -20.70
C GLU A 92 -12.07 11.59 -21.66
N GLY A 93 -11.71 10.37 -22.09
CA GLY A 93 -10.55 10.12 -22.95
C GLY A 93 -9.40 9.41 -22.24
N ASP A 94 -9.41 9.34 -20.92
CA ASP A 94 -8.39 8.63 -20.14
C ASP A 94 -8.49 7.12 -20.32
N TRP A 95 -7.37 6.44 -20.07
CA TRP A 95 -7.34 4.98 -20.07
C TRP A 95 -7.57 4.42 -18.67
N MET A 96 -8.75 3.83 -18.45
CA MET A 96 -9.18 3.21 -17.18
C MET A 96 -8.21 2.14 -16.64
N GLY A 97 -7.35 1.59 -17.48
CA GLY A 97 -6.43 0.53 -17.09
C GLY A 97 -5.07 1.01 -16.61
N GLU A 98 -4.72 2.29 -16.59
CA GLU A 98 -3.33 2.70 -16.27
C GLU A 98 -2.98 2.43 -14.80
N THR A 99 -3.81 2.92 -13.90
CA THR A 99 -3.67 2.73 -12.45
C THR A 99 -4.85 1.92 -11.92
N GLN A 100 -4.58 0.89 -11.14
CA GLN A 100 -5.59 -0.06 -10.66
C GLN A 100 -5.42 -0.36 -9.18
N THR A 101 -6.54 -0.48 -8.48
CA THR A 101 -6.60 -1.13 -7.17
C THR A 101 -7.08 -2.57 -7.39
N ILE A 102 -6.23 -3.55 -7.05
CA ILE A 102 -6.57 -4.97 -7.15
C ILE A 102 -7.10 -5.44 -5.81
N MET A 103 -8.36 -5.88 -5.81
CA MET A 103 -9.08 -6.31 -4.62
C MET A 103 -8.89 -7.81 -4.36
N LEU A 104 -8.52 -8.18 -3.13
CA LEU A 104 -8.47 -9.58 -2.70
C LEU A 104 -9.77 -9.93 -1.96
N VAL A 105 -10.68 -10.55 -2.71
CA VAL A 105 -12.04 -10.89 -2.24
C VAL A 105 -12.40 -12.32 -2.61
N ASN A 106 -13.17 -12.98 -1.75
CA ASN A 106 -13.71 -14.31 -2.04
C ASN A 106 -14.84 -14.24 -3.07
N GLN A 107 -15.65 -13.19 -3.01
CA GLN A 107 -16.76 -12.95 -3.94
C GLN A 107 -16.74 -11.51 -4.45
N MET A 108 -17.14 -11.33 -5.71
CA MET A 108 -17.28 -10.01 -6.32
C MET A 108 -18.62 -9.37 -5.90
N THR A 109 -18.76 -9.11 -4.60
CA THR A 109 -19.94 -8.44 -4.02
C THR A 109 -19.55 -7.09 -3.44
N LYS A 110 -20.52 -6.17 -3.37
CA LYS A 110 -20.32 -4.86 -2.74
C LYS A 110 -19.80 -5.00 -1.30
N THR A 111 -20.34 -5.96 -0.54
CA THR A 111 -19.96 -6.18 0.86
C THR A 111 -18.49 -6.60 0.97
N ASP A 112 -18.07 -7.57 0.16
CA ASP A 112 -16.70 -8.10 0.20
C ASP A 112 -15.69 -7.06 -0.27
N ILE A 113 -16.02 -6.27 -1.29
CA ILE A 113 -15.19 -5.17 -1.77
C ILE A 113 -15.03 -4.10 -0.68
N LEU A 114 -16.11 -3.68 -0.02
CA LEU A 114 -16.04 -2.70 1.06
C LEU A 114 -15.31 -3.25 2.29
N ASP A 115 -15.43 -4.54 2.59
CA ASP A 115 -14.68 -5.18 3.68
C ASP A 115 -13.18 -5.24 3.35
N ALA A 116 -12.82 -5.54 2.11
CA ALA A 116 -11.43 -5.54 1.66
C ALA A 116 -10.81 -4.14 1.73
N LEU A 117 -11.53 -3.10 1.28
CA LEU A 117 -11.09 -1.70 1.42
C LEU A 117 -10.90 -1.29 2.88
N ARG A 118 -11.83 -1.70 3.77
CA ARG A 118 -11.75 -1.38 5.20
C ARG A 118 -10.57 -2.06 5.87
N LYS A 119 -10.25 -3.28 5.47
CA LYS A 119 -9.22 -4.12 6.10
C LYS A 119 -7.87 -4.08 5.38
N GLY A 120 -7.73 -3.38 4.26
CA GLY A 120 -6.46 -3.29 3.53
C GLY A 120 -6.12 -4.53 2.69
N ARG A 121 -7.11 -5.36 2.35
CA ARG A 121 -6.93 -6.54 1.46
C ARG A 121 -6.97 -6.13 -0.01
N MET A 122 -6.04 -5.25 -0.38
CA MET A 122 -5.84 -4.82 -1.75
C MET A 122 -4.39 -4.40 -1.98
N TYR A 123 -3.99 -4.31 -3.23
CA TYR A 123 -2.73 -3.68 -3.63
C TYR A 123 -2.96 -2.72 -4.80
N ALA A 124 -2.06 -1.76 -4.97
CA ALA A 124 -2.10 -0.83 -6.07
C ALA A 124 -1.11 -1.27 -7.15
N VAL A 125 -1.47 -1.12 -8.42
CA VAL A 125 -0.56 -1.33 -9.55
C VAL A 125 -0.73 -0.25 -10.62
N ILE A 126 0.37 0.21 -11.19
CA ILE A 126 0.41 1.17 -12.30
C ILE A 126 1.25 0.63 -13.47
N GLY A 127 0.83 0.95 -14.68
CA GLY A 127 1.59 0.67 -15.88
C GLY A 127 0.87 1.08 -17.15
N PRO A 128 1.58 1.14 -18.27
CA PRO A 128 1.00 1.60 -19.53
C PRO A 128 -0.17 0.71 -19.95
N SER A 129 -1.16 1.35 -20.56
CA SER A 129 -2.41 0.77 -21.03
C SER A 129 -2.26 -0.49 -21.87
N GLU A 130 -1.23 -0.53 -22.71
CA GLU A 130 -1.01 -1.58 -23.72
C GLU A 130 -0.13 -2.75 -23.25
N LYS A 131 0.42 -2.69 -22.03
CA LYS A 131 1.31 -3.75 -21.52
C LYS A 131 0.68 -4.50 -20.35
N PRO A 132 0.87 -5.82 -20.28
CA PRO A 132 0.53 -6.56 -19.06
C PRO A 132 1.26 -5.96 -17.86
N LYS A 133 0.56 -5.88 -16.74
CA LYS A 133 1.10 -5.41 -15.45
C LYS A 133 1.58 -6.60 -14.62
N PRO A 134 2.52 -6.38 -13.69
CA PRO A 134 2.84 -7.39 -12.69
C PRO A 134 1.60 -7.72 -11.85
N VAL A 135 1.52 -8.99 -11.43
CA VAL A 135 0.44 -9.51 -10.59
C VAL A 135 1.05 -9.99 -9.28
N LEU A 136 0.47 -9.59 -8.16
CA LEU A 136 0.80 -10.12 -6.84
C LEU A 136 -0.24 -11.16 -6.47
N GLU A 137 0.06 -12.44 -6.69
CA GLU A 137 -0.83 -13.53 -6.33
C GLU A 137 -0.81 -13.83 -4.83
N MET A 138 0.37 -13.73 -4.21
CA MET A 138 0.53 -14.01 -2.78
C MET A 138 1.50 -13.03 -2.14
N PHE A 139 1.07 -12.42 -1.05
CA PHE A 139 1.93 -11.81 -0.06
C PHE A 139 1.39 -12.22 1.30
N ASN A 140 2.10 -13.14 1.97
CA ASN A 140 1.64 -13.72 3.22
C ASN A 140 2.75 -13.80 4.27
N ILE A 141 2.33 -13.79 5.53
CA ILE A 141 3.21 -14.01 6.68
C ILE A 141 2.74 -15.23 7.46
N TRP A 142 3.69 -16.02 7.97
CA TRP A 142 3.38 -17.13 8.86
C TRP A 142 3.04 -16.64 10.26
N ASP A 143 1.84 -16.95 10.73
CA ASP A 143 1.40 -16.76 12.11
C ASP A 143 1.77 -17.99 12.94
N SER A 144 2.86 -17.88 13.70
CA SER A 144 3.41 -18.93 14.55
C SER A 144 2.46 -19.38 15.66
N ALA A 145 1.58 -18.49 16.13
CA ALA A 145 0.65 -18.83 17.22
C ALA A 145 -0.54 -19.68 16.73
N ASN A 146 -1.02 -19.41 15.51
CA ASN A 146 -2.19 -20.10 14.94
C ASN A 146 -1.84 -21.12 13.86
N ASN A 147 -0.55 -21.28 13.53
CA ASN A 147 -0.04 -22.17 12.48
C ASN A 147 -0.74 -21.99 11.13
N LYS A 148 -0.84 -20.74 10.67
CA LYS A 148 -1.47 -20.40 9.38
C LYS A 148 -0.73 -19.27 8.68
N TRP A 149 -0.93 -19.18 7.37
CA TRP A 149 -0.56 -17.99 6.60
C TRP A 149 -1.66 -16.93 6.73
N VAL A 150 -1.27 -15.68 6.93
CA VAL A 150 -2.16 -14.50 6.92
C VAL A 150 -1.77 -13.55 5.79
N GLU A 151 -2.71 -12.74 5.34
CA GLU A 151 -2.55 -11.86 4.17
C GLU A 151 -2.49 -10.36 4.50
N MET A 152 -2.39 -9.53 3.47
CA MET A 152 -2.39 -8.06 3.58
C MET A 152 -3.55 -7.56 4.45
N GLY A 153 -3.25 -6.63 5.35
CA GLY A 153 -4.26 -6.08 6.25
C GLY A 153 -4.53 -6.90 7.52
N GLU A 154 -3.99 -8.11 7.62
CA GLU A 154 -4.06 -8.93 8.82
C GLU A 154 -2.83 -8.74 9.73
N SER A 155 -2.85 -9.41 10.88
CA SER A 155 -1.73 -9.48 11.83
C SER A 155 -1.36 -10.93 12.11
N ALA A 156 -0.06 -11.22 12.17
CA ALA A 156 0.51 -12.50 12.61
C ALA A 156 1.27 -12.34 13.93
N ARG A 157 1.44 -13.43 14.68
CA ARG A 157 2.46 -13.50 15.72
C ARG A 157 3.71 -14.17 15.15
N ALA A 158 4.87 -13.62 15.45
CA ALA A 158 6.15 -14.21 15.08
C ALA A 158 7.15 -14.12 16.23
N ASP A 159 7.99 -15.15 16.35
CA ASP A 159 9.08 -15.19 17.33
C ASP A 159 10.32 -14.47 16.76
N LYS A 160 11.49 -15.13 16.73
CA LYS A 160 12.76 -14.53 16.28
C LYS A 160 12.86 -14.36 14.76
N VAL A 161 12.13 -15.15 14.00
CA VAL A 161 12.20 -15.18 12.53
C VAL A 161 10.79 -15.05 11.96
N THR A 162 10.65 -14.09 11.05
CA THR A 162 9.45 -13.90 10.23
C THR A 162 9.59 -14.69 8.94
N LYS A 163 8.59 -15.50 8.60
CA LYS A 163 8.51 -16.18 7.30
C LYS A 163 7.52 -15.44 6.39
N LEU A 164 8.00 -15.01 5.24
CA LEU A 164 7.24 -14.32 4.20
C LEU A 164 7.10 -15.25 3.02
N ARG A 165 5.89 -15.41 2.50
CA ARG A 165 5.66 -16.08 1.22
C ARG A 165 5.24 -15.04 0.20
N ILE A 166 5.96 -15.00 -0.93
CA ILE A 166 5.68 -14.05 -2.01
C ILE A 166 5.55 -14.84 -3.30
N ARG A 167 4.44 -14.65 -4.01
CA ARG A 167 4.27 -15.06 -5.40
C ARG A 167 3.89 -13.87 -6.26
N LEU A 168 4.70 -13.64 -7.29
CA LEU A 168 4.56 -12.56 -8.26
C LEU A 168 4.67 -13.12 -9.68
N THR A 169 3.83 -12.65 -10.59
CA THR A 169 4.03 -12.82 -12.04
C THR A 169 4.56 -11.54 -12.64
N ILE A 170 5.73 -11.63 -13.26
CA ILE A 170 6.41 -10.53 -13.95
C ILE A 170 6.17 -10.66 -15.47
N PRO A 171 5.60 -9.64 -16.13
CA PRO A 171 5.30 -9.69 -17.55
C PRO A 171 6.56 -9.66 -18.42
N ALA A 172 6.39 -9.98 -19.71
CA ALA A 172 7.48 -10.02 -20.67
C ALA A 172 8.14 -8.65 -20.89
N GLY A 173 9.48 -8.66 -21.03
CA GLY A 173 10.26 -7.48 -21.40
C GLY A 173 10.41 -6.44 -20.30
N GLN A 174 10.20 -6.85 -19.05
CA GLN A 174 10.29 -5.99 -17.87
C GLN A 174 11.18 -6.69 -16.83
N ASP A 175 12.31 -6.06 -16.53
CA ASP A 175 13.08 -6.37 -15.33
C ASP A 175 12.48 -5.53 -14.19
N GLU A 176 12.23 -6.17 -13.05
CA GLU A 176 11.58 -5.52 -11.92
C GLU A 176 12.42 -5.71 -10.65
N LEU A 177 12.56 -4.66 -9.85
CA LEU A 177 13.23 -4.72 -8.56
C LEU A 177 12.18 -4.88 -7.46
N LEU A 178 12.11 -6.07 -6.87
CA LEU A 178 11.30 -6.33 -5.69
C LEU A 178 12.05 -5.86 -4.46
N LYS A 179 11.45 -4.94 -3.69
CA LYS A 179 11.90 -4.51 -2.38
C LYS A 179 10.93 -5.02 -1.32
N ILE A 180 11.47 -5.67 -0.30
CA ILE A 180 10.74 -5.98 0.93
C ILE A 180 11.10 -4.91 1.96
N ILE A 181 10.09 -4.20 2.44
CA ILE A 181 10.23 -3.04 3.31
C ILE A 181 9.67 -3.38 4.68
N ARG A 182 10.43 -3.08 5.73
CA ARG A 182 10.00 -3.17 7.13
C ARG A 182 10.22 -1.82 7.79
N GLU A 183 9.15 -1.23 8.34
CA GLU A 183 9.26 0.06 9.05
C GLU A 183 9.90 1.18 8.22
N GLY A 184 9.68 1.17 6.90
CA GLY A 184 10.26 2.11 5.95
C GLY A 184 11.67 1.77 5.46
N GLU A 185 12.33 0.78 6.05
CA GLU A 185 13.67 0.34 5.63
C GLU A 185 13.57 -0.85 4.68
N VAL A 186 14.35 -0.82 3.60
CA VAL A 186 14.46 -1.97 2.68
C VAL A 186 15.31 -3.05 3.34
N VAL A 187 14.69 -4.19 3.68
CA VAL A 187 15.36 -5.31 4.38
C VAL A 187 15.81 -6.42 3.44
N LYS A 188 15.26 -6.48 2.23
CA LYS A 188 15.65 -7.45 1.20
C LYS A 188 15.29 -6.92 -0.18
N GLU A 189 16.12 -7.25 -1.17
CA GLU A 189 15.86 -6.92 -2.57
C GLU A 189 16.11 -8.13 -3.47
N PHE A 190 15.34 -8.19 -4.57
CA PHE A 190 15.51 -9.19 -5.63
C PHE A 190 15.35 -8.53 -6.99
N ASN A 191 16.31 -8.77 -7.89
CA ASN A 191 16.17 -8.42 -9.30
C ASN A 191 15.41 -9.53 -10.00
N LEU A 192 14.16 -9.27 -10.37
CA LEU A 192 13.27 -10.21 -11.01
C LEU A 192 13.29 -10.03 -12.52
N LYS A 193 13.27 -11.15 -13.22
CA LYS A 193 13.10 -11.21 -14.67
C LYS A 193 11.66 -11.64 -14.98
N THR A 194 11.27 -11.53 -16.24
CA THR A 194 10.02 -12.10 -16.75
C THR A 194 9.82 -13.55 -16.27
N GLY A 195 8.61 -13.86 -15.80
CA GLY A 195 8.24 -15.18 -15.30
C GLY A 195 7.56 -15.12 -13.95
N VAL A 196 7.53 -16.25 -13.26
CA VAL A 196 6.95 -16.36 -11.92
C VAL A 196 8.06 -16.37 -10.88
N PHE A 197 7.96 -15.48 -9.91
CA PHE A 197 8.73 -15.51 -8.67
C PHE A 197 7.84 -16.13 -7.58
N ASP A 198 8.27 -17.21 -6.93
CA ASP A 198 7.53 -17.90 -5.87
C ASP A 198 8.51 -18.39 -4.81
N GLU A 199 8.64 -17.61 -3.74
CA GLU A 199 9.66 -17.84 -2.72
C GLU A 199 9.08 -17.74 -1.32
N THR A 200 9.67 -18.52 -0.40
CA THR A 200 9.51 -18.35 1.05
C THR A 200 10.79 -17.80 1.63
N ILE A 201 10.72 -16.61 2.21
CA ILE A 201 11.85 -15.83 2.68
C ILE A 201 11.78 -15.73 4.20
N GLU A 202 12.88 -16.08 4.85
CA GLU A 202 13.04 -15.91 6.29
C GLU A 202 13.81 -14.61 6.60
N ILE A 203 13.23 -13.75 7.44
CA ILE A 203 13.85 -12.49 7.86
C ILE A 203 13.92 -12.46 9.39
N ALA A 204 15.14 -12.31 9.91
CA ALA A 204 15.34 -12.15 11.34
C ALA A 204 14.66 -10.87 11.85
N ASN A 205 13.97 -10.98 12.98
CA ASN A 205 13.34 -9.84 13.62
C ASN A 205 14.40 -8.97 14.30
N HIS A 206 14.28 -7.66 14.09
CA HIS A 206 15.23 -6.67 14.60
C HIS A 206 14.88 -6.18 16.02
N LYS A 207 13.71 -6.58 16.52
CA LYS A 207 13.20 -6.29 17.86
C LYS A 207 12.77 -7.59 18.52
N SER A 208 12.84 -7.64 19.84
CA SER A 208 12.40 -8.80 20.63
C SER A 208 10.90 -8.77 20.97
N SER A 209 10.25 -7.61 20.85
CA SER A 209 8.85 -7.43 21.23
C SER A 209 8.23 -6.22 20.55
N GLY A 210 6.90 -6.15 20.52
CA GLY A 210 6.14 -5.02 19.97
C GLY A 210 5.54 -5.34 18.61
N MET A 211 5.04 -4.33 17.92
CA MET A 211 4.48 -4.50 16.57
C MET A 211 5.44 -3.96 15.51
N THR A 212 5.48 -4.64 14.37
CA THR A 212 6.17 -4.20 13.15
C THR A 212 5.28 -4.50 11.95
N TYR A 213 5.70 -4.11 10.75
CA TYR A 213 4.98 -4.42 9.52
C TYR A 213 5.93 -4.69 8.37
N TYR A 214 5.44 -5.42 7.37
CA TYR A 214 6.10 -5.61 6.09
C TYR A 214 5.20 -5.16 4.95
N ARG A 215 5.76 -4.46 3.97
CA ARG A 215 5.12 -4.18 2.68
C ARG A 215 6.12 -4.43 1.56
N ILE A 216 5.63 -4.57 0.34
CA ILE A 216 6.49 -4.71 -0.84
C ILE A 216 6.30 -3.56 -1.81
N ASP A 217 7.40 -3.23 -2.49
CA ASP A 217 7.47 -2.31 -3.61
C ASP A 217 8.16 -3.03 -4.77
N LEU A 218 7.46 -3.15 -5.90
CA LEU A 218 8.01 -3.68 -7.14
C LEU A 218 8.22 -2.52 -8.12
N SER A 219 9.45 -2.02 -8.18
CA SER A 219 9.90 -0.89 -9.03
C SER A 219 8.99 0.34 -9.03
N SER A 220 8.35 0.64 -7.90
CA SER A 220 7.38 1.74 -7.77
C SER A 220 6.19 1.62 -8.74
N ARG A 221 5.88 0.38 -9.16
CA ARG A 221 4.78 0.04 -10.07
C ARG A 221 3.74 -0.85 -9.45
N LEU A 222 4.11 -1.63 -8.43
CA LEU A 222 3.17 -2.39 -7.62
C LEU A 222 3.53 -2.17 -6.15
N ILE A 223 2.54 -1.72 -5.38
CA ILE A 223 2.68 -1.46 -3.94
C ILE A 223 1.64 -2.29 -3.20
N SER A 224 2.11 -3.14 -2.29
CA SER A 224 1.21 -3.91 -1.42
C SER A 224 0.78 -3.09 -0.21
N ASN A 225 -0.41 -3.33 0.31
CA ASN A 225 -0.72 -2.95 1.69
C ASN A 225 0.12 -3.78 2.68
N PRO A 226 0.34 -3.27 3.91
CA PRO A 226 1.20 -3.95 4.86
C PRO A 226 0.53 -5.17 5.49
N ILE A 227 1.36 -6.12 5.90
CA ILE A 227 0.99 -7.19 6.84
C ILE A 227 1.69 -6.89 8.17
N PHE A 228 0.94 -6.94 9.27
CA PHE A 228 1.47 -6.61 10.59
C PHE A 228 1.98 -7.85 11.31
N ILE A 229 3.01 -7.66 12.13
CA ILE A 229 3.55 -8.70 13.00
C ILE A 229 3.60 -8.21 14.43
N ILE A 230 3.08 -9.03 15.33
CA ILE A 230 3.23 -8.90 16.77
C ILE A 230 4.37 -9.82 17.20
N LEU A 231 5.46 -9.22 17.67
CA LEU A 231 6.65 -9.89 18.18
C LEU A 231 6.43 -10.19 19.66
N THR A 232 6.64 -11.45 20.04
CA THR A 232 6.46 -11.97 21.41
C THR A 232 7.75 -12.52 21.99
#